data_AF-A0A4Q5WFQ6-F1
#
_entry.id   AF-A0A4Q5WFQ6-F1
#
_cell.length_a   1.000
_cell.length_b   1.000
_cell.length_c   1.000
_cell.angle_alpha   90.00
_cell.angle_beta   90.00
_cell.angle_gamma   90.00
#
_symmetry.space_group_name_H-M   'P 1'
#
loop_
_entity.id
_entity.type
_entity.pdbx_description
1 polymer ?
#
loop_
_entity_poly.entity_id
_entity_poly.type
_entity_poly.pdbx_seq_one_letter_code
_entity_poly.pdbx_strand_id
1 'polypeptide(L)'
;MNELSFAKEEIRIFEKHLGALLQRHRVVTVTAPAEHFQNQFIRHREVIDELRHRLHGSELQLARFARDMSGMGLESVRMDNHVKLRDEMMRFREIYTDLKSAFRRFEAETK
;
A
#
# COMPACT_ATOMS: atom_id res chain seq x y z
N MET A 1 7.56 7.09 -6.66
CA MET A 1 6.97 5.82 -7.14
C MET A 1 7.53 4.55 -6.50
N ASN A 2 8.74 4.55 -5.92
CA ASN A 2 9.37 3.30 -5.47
C ASN A 2 8.75 2.69 -4.21
N GLU A 3 8.23 3.49 -3.28
CA GLU A 3 7.70 2.99 -1.99
C GLU A 3 6.48 2.07 -2.16
N LEU A 4 5.47 2.50 -2.92
CA LEU A 4 4.27 1.69 -3.20
C LEU A 4 4.60 0.38 -3.94
N SER A 5 5.57 0.44 -4.85
CA SER A 5 6.03 -0.75 -5.58
C SER A 5 6.77 -1.73 -4.66
N PHE A 6 7.62 -1.20 -3.76
CA PHE A 6 8.30 -1.97 -2.74
C PHE A 6 7.31 -2.64 -1.79
N ALA A 7 6.34 -1.88 -1.26
CA ALA A 7 5.31 -2.41 -0.37
C ALA A 7 4.49 -3.52 -1.05
N LYS A 8 4.16 -3.38 -2.35
CA LYS A 8 3.45 -4.41 -3.11
C LYS A 8 4.26 -5.70 -3.24
N GLU A 9 5.56 -5.60 -3.48
CA GLU A 9 6.42 -6.77 -3.57
C GLU A 9 6.64 -7.41 -2.19
N GLU A 10 6.79 -6.61 -1.14
CA GLU A 10 6.91 -7.10 0.23
C GLU A 10 5.62 -7.83 0.68
N ILE A 11 4.42 -7.36 0.30
CA ILE A 11 3.16 -8.10 0.53
C ILE A 11 3.17 -9.47 -0.18
N ARG A 12 3.67 -9.55 -1.42
CA ARG A 12 3.78 -10.84 -2.12
C ARG A 12 4.72 -11.82 -1.42
N ILE A 13 5.79 -11.30 -0.81
CA ILE A 13 6.70 -12.13 0.00
C ILE A 13 5.97 -12.66 1.24
N PHE A 14 5.21 -11.81 1.94
CA PHE A 14 4.40 -12.23 3.10
C PHE A 14 3.32 -13.25 2.71
N GLU A 15 2.63 -13.08 1.59
CA GLU A 15 1.67 -14.06 1.06
C GLU A 15 2.33 -15.44 0.87
N LYS A 16 3.52 -15.48 0.26
CA LYS A 16 4.27 -16.74 0.05
C LYS A 16 4.70 -17.37 1.39
N HIS A 17 5.20 -16.56 2.32
CA HIS A 17 5.58 -17.01 3.66
C HIS A 17 4.39 -17.60 4.41
N LEU A 18 3.24 -16.92 4.39
CA LEU A 18 2.01 -17.38 5.01
C LEU A 18 1.55 -18.71 4.40
N GLY A 19 1.62 -18.84 3.07
CA GLY A 19 1.32 -20.10 2.38
C GLY A 19 2.24 -21.25 2.82
N ALA A 20 3.54 -20.98 2.98
CA ALA A 20 4.51 -21.98 3.47
C ALA A 20 4.23 -22.39 4.93
N LEU A 21 3.86 -21.43 5.79
CA LEU A 21 3.46 -21.71 7.17
C LEU A 21 2.20 -22.58 7.24
N LEU A 22 1.18 -22.27 6.45
CA LEU A 22 -0.05 -23.07 6.38
C LEU A 22 0.21 -24.49 5.87
N GLN A 23 1.11 -24.67 4.91
CA GLN A 23 1.49 -26.02 4.45
C GLN A 23 2.22 -26.82 5.53
N ARG A 24 3.05 -26.15 6.33
CA ARG A 24 3.83 -26.77 7.41
C ARG A 24 2.99 -27.08 8.65
N HIS A 25 1.97 -26.28 8.95
CA HIS A 25 1.11 -26.42 10.12
C HIS A 25 -0.32 -26.76 9.70
N ARG A 26 -0.68 -28.06 9.69
CA ARG A 26 -2.05 -28.56 9.45
C ARG A 26 -3.03 -28.31 10.62
N VAL A 27 -2.65 -27.49 11.60
CA VAL A 27 -3.45 -27.29 12.82
C VAL A 27 -4.48 -26.19 12.57
N VAL A 28 -5.76 -26.52 12.82
CA VAL A 28 -6.92 -25.63 12.64
C VAL A 28 -6.72 -24.26 13.29
N THR A 29 -5.96 -24.18 14.39
CA THR A 29 -5.65 -22.96 15.15
C THR A 29 -4.86 -21.91 14.37
N VAL A 30 -4.08 -22.30 13.36
CA VAL A 30 -3.28 -21.36 12.53
C VAL A 30 -4.09 -20.83 11.34
N THR A 31 -5.17 -21.51 10.97
CA THR A 31 -5.98 -21.21 9.77
C THR A 31 -6.77 -19.91 9.91
N ALA A 32 -7.43 -19.67 11.04
CA ALA A 32 -8.27 -18.49 11.22
C ALA A 32 -7.46 -17.16 11.26
N PRO A 33 -6.31 -17.07 11.96
CA PRO A 33 -5.44 -15.89 11.87
C PRO A 33 -4.86 -15.72 10.46
N ALA A 34 -4.56 -16.81 9.76
CA ALA A 34 -4.00 -16.74 8.41
C ALA A 34 -5.00 -16.18 7.38
N GLU A 35 -6.28 -16.56 7.45
CA GLU A 35 -7.32 -15.98 6.59
C GLU A 35 -7.47 -14.46 6.84
N HIS A 36 -7.32 -14.01 8.08
CA HIS A 36 -7.32 -12.58 8.41
C HIS A 36 -6.17 -11.85 7.70
N PHE A 37 -4.95 -12.39 7.74
CA PHE A 37 -3.80 -11.80 7.04
C PHE A 37 -3.95 -11.83 5.52
N GLN A 38 -4.49 -12.91 4.95
CA GLN A 38 -4.76 -12.98 3.51
C GLN A 38 -5.73 -11.88 3.07
N ASN A 39 -6.81 -11.66 3.82
CA ASN A 39 -7.75 -10.59 3.54
C ASN A 39 -7.09 -9.20 3.64
N GLN A 40 -6.25 -8.98 4.65
CA GLN A 40 -5.49 -7.74 4.79
C GLN A 40 -4.54 -7.52 3.61
N PHE A 41 -3.81 -8.54 3.17
CA PHE A 41 -2.91 -8.45 2.02
C PHE A 41 -3.64 -8.05 0.74
N ILE A 42 -4.82 -8.64 0.47
CA ILE A 42 -5.66 -8.27 -0.66
C ILE A 42 -6.07 -6.80 -0.59
N ARG A 43 -6.59 -6.35 0.56
CA ARG A 43 -7.02 -4.95 0.76
C ARG A 43 -5.87 -3.96 0.60
N HIS A 44 -4.68 -4.28 1.13
CA HIS A 44 -3.50 -3.42 0.96
C HIS A 44 -3.05 -3.34 -0.51
N ARG A 45 -3.15 -4.42 -1.28
CA ARG A 45 -2.83 -4.40 -2.71
C ARG A 45 -3.79 -3.52 -3.50
N GLU A 46 -5.09 -3.58 -3.20
CA GLU A 46 -6.10 -2.69 -3.79
C GLU A 46 -5.78 -1.22 -3.49
N VAL A 47 -5.50 -0.89 -2.23
CA VAL A 47 -5.14 0.48 -1.81
C VAL A 47 -3.87 0.96 -2.50
N ILE A 48 -2.84 0.12 -2.63
CA ILE A 48 -1.61 0.47 -3.36
C ILE A 48 -1.92 0.79 -4.83
N ASP A 49 -2.75 -0.02 -5.48
CA ASP A 49 -3.09 0.19 -6.88
C ASP A 49 -3.92 1.48 -7.07
N GLU A 50 -4.85 1.78 -6.16
CA GLU A 50 -5.59 3.06 -6.13
C GLU A 50 -4.67 4.27 -5.94
N LEU A 51 -3.78 4.23 -4.94
CA LEU A 51 -2.84 5.31 -4.66
C LEU A 51 -1.91 5.57 -5.84
N ARG A 52 -1.44 4.51 -6.50
CA ARG A 52 -0.61 4.63 -7.71
C ARG A 52 -1.39 5.26 -8.85
N HIS A 53 -2.65 4.87 -9.05
CA HIS A 53 -3.51 5.47 -10.08
C HIS A 53 -3.73 6.96 -9.83
N ARG A 54 -4.05 7.34 -8.59
CA ARG A 54 -4.26 8.74 -8.19
C ARG A 54 -2.98 9.57 -8.34
N LEU A 55 -1.83 9.03 -7.95
CA LEU A 55 -0.52 9.67 -8.12
C LEU A 55 -0.24 9.93 -9.60
N HIS A 56 -0.44 8.93 -10.46
CA HIS A 56 -0.23 9.07 -11.90
C HIS A 56 -1.19 10.10 -12.53
N GLY A 57 -2.46 10.12 -12.10
CA GLY A 57 -3.42 11.14 -12.51
C GLY A 57 -2.99 12.55 -12.10
N SER A 58 -2.46 12.71 -10.88
CA SER A 58 -1.93 13.98 -10.40
C SER A 58 -0.69 14.43 -11.18
N GLU A 59 0.23 13.51 -11.49
CA GLU A 59 1.41 13.80 -12.33
C GLU A 59 1.01 14.25 -13.74
N LEU A 60 0.03 13.57 -14.35
CA LEU A 60 -0.48 13.95 -15.66
C LEU A 60 -1.17 15.32 -15.65
N GLN A 61 -1.95 15.62 -14.60
CA GLN A 61 -2.55 16.94 -14.42
C GLN A 61 -1.48 18.03 -14.29
N LEU A 62 -0.44 17.80 -13.48
CA LEU A 62 0.69 18.71 -13.35
C LEU A 62 1.43 18.90 -14.68
N ALA A 63 1.65 17.83 -15.44
CA ALA A 63 2.34 17.90 -16.73
C ALA A 63 1.53 18.67 -17.78
N ARG A 64 0.20 18.48 -17.82
CA ARG A 64 -0.71 19.26 -18.67
C ARG A 64 -0.73 20.72 -18.25
N PHE A 65 -0.86 20.97 -16.95
CA PHE A 65 -0.85 22.31 -16.40
C PHE A 65 0.46 23.05 -16.70
N ALA A 66 1.62 22.44 -16.47
CA ALA A 66 2.93 23.03 -16.78
C ALA A 66 3.08 23.36 -18.27
N ARG A 67 2.47 22.57 -19.16
CA ARG A 67 2.42 22.84 -20.60
C ARG A 67 1.50 24.03 -20.93
N ASP A 68 0.29 24.04 -20.37
CA ASP A 68 -0.75 25.02 -20.68
C ASP A 68 -0.46 26.40 -20.03
N MET A 69 0.21 26.43 -18.88
CA MET A 69 0.56 27.66 -18.15
C MET A 69 1.90 28.30 -18.54
N SER A 70 2.46 27.95 -19.71
CA SER A 70 3.66 28.58 -20.28
C SER A 70 3.55 30.12 -20.49
N GLY A 71 2.49 30.79 -20.04
CA GLY A 71 2.29 32.24 -20.08
C GLY A 71 1.34 32.87 -19.04
N MET A 72 0.85 32.16 -18.01
CA MET A 72 0.00 32.76 -16.96
C MET A 72 0.40 32.29 -15.55
N GLY A 73 0.29 33.21 -14.58
CA GLY A 73 0.88 33.10 -13.24
C GLY A 73 0.45 31.87 -12.44
N LEU A 74 1.46 31.22 -11.84
CA LEU A 74 1.43 29.94 -11.12
C LEU A 74 0.49 29.84 -9.89
N GLU A 75 -0.21 30.91 -9.52
CA GLU A 75 -0.74 31.04 -8.15
C GLU A 75 -2.14 30.44 -7.92
N SER A 76 -2.95 30.19 -8.96
CA SER A 76 -4.38 29.86 -8.77
C SER A 76 -4.75 28.38 -8.81
N VAL A 77 -3.95 27.50 -9.43
CA VAL A 77 -4.25 26.05 -9.46
C VAL A 77 -3.69 25.40 -8.22
N ARG A 78 -4.40 25.66 -7.13
CA ARG A 78 -4.07 25.18 -5.81
C ARG A 78 -3.96 23.65 -5.85
N MET A 79 -2.78 23.21 -5.44
CA MET A 79 -2.29 21.88 -5.08
C MET A 79 -3.17 21.10 -4.07
N ASP A 80 -4.50 21.26 -4.07
CA ASP A 80 -5.44 20.67 -3.11
C ASP A 80 -5.40 19.12 -3.16
N ASN A 81 -5.20 18.56 -4.36
CA ASN A 81 -5.03 17.12 -4.56
C ASN A 81 -3.78 16.55 -3.86
N HIS A 82 -2.72 17.35 -3.67
CA HIS A 82 -1.50 16.87 -3.02
C HIS A 82 -1.68 16.67 -1.52
N VAL A 83 -2.48 17.50 -0.84
CA VAL A 83 -2.70 17.38 0.60
C VAL A 83 -3.42 16.06 0.92
N LYS A 84 -4.50 15.77 0.18
CA LYS A 84 -5.26 14.51 0.36
C LYS A 84 -4.40 13.28 0.02
N LEU A 85 -3.67 13.30 -1.10
CA LEU A 85 -2.82 12.18 -1.49
C LEU A 85 -1.69 11.94 -0.48
N ARG A 86 -1.13 13.02 0.11
CA ARG A 86 -0.14 12.92 1.17
C ARG A 86 -0.71 12.30 2.42
N ASP A 87 -1.92 12.71 2.84
CA ASP A 87 -2.59 12.14 4.01
C ASP A 87 -2.94 10.66 3.80
N GLU A 88 -3.37 10.27 2.60
CA GLU A 88 -3.64 8.87 2.27
C GLU A 88 -2.36 8.03 2.26
N MET A 89 -1.24 8.55 1.75
CA MET A 89 0.08 7.91 1.83
C MET A 89 0.56 7.75 3.28
N MET A 90 0.37 8.77 4.13
CA MET A 90 0.74 8.69 5.55
C MET A 90 -0.06 7.61 6.27
N ARG A 91 -1.38 7.57 6.08
CA ARG A 91 -2.23 6.52 6.65
C ARG A 91 -1.86 5.14 6.13
N PHE A 92 -1.59 5.00 4.83
CA PHE A 92 -1.13 3.74 4.26
C PHE A 92 0.15 3.27 4.96
N ARG A 93 1.11 4.16 5.18
CA ARG A 93 2.38 3.84 5.83
C ARG A 93 2.21 3.39 7.28
N GLU A 94 1.33 4.03 8.04
CA GLU A 94 0.99 3.64 9.42
C GLU A 94 0.39 2.23 9.44
N ILE A 95 -0.70 2.02 8.70
CA ILE A 95 -1.41 0.73 8.66
C ILE A 95 -0.47 -0.38 8.15
N TYR A 96 0.36 -0.09 7.17
CA TYR A 96 1.32 -1.05 6.63
C TYR A 96 2.41 -1.44 7.64
N THR A 97 2.86 -0.48 8.46
CA THR A 97 3.83 -0.73 9.54
C THR A 97 3.22 -1.61 10.63
N ASP A 98 1.94 -1.38 10.96
CA ASP A 98 1.21 -2.20 11.91
C ASP A 98 1.01 -3.62 11.39
N LEU A 99 0.60 -3.77 10.12
CA LEU A 99 0.47 -5.07 9.45
C LEU A 99 1.79 -5.86 9.53
N LYS A 100 2.91 -5.23 9.20
CA LYS A 100 4.25 -5.85 9.28
C LYS A 100 4.59 -6.32 10.68
N SER A 101 4.31 -5.49 11.67
CA SER A 101 4.58 -5.81 13.07
C SER A 101 3.71 -6.97 13.55
N ALA A 102 2.44 -6.98 13.18
CA ALA A 102 1.51 -8.06 13.47
C ALA A 102 1.93 -9.37 12.80
N PHE A 103 2.30 -9.35 11.52
CA PHE A 103 2.73 -10.53 10.78
C PHE A 103 4.01 -11.13 11.36
N ARG A 104 5.00 -10.30 11.72
CA ARG A 104 6.25 -10.78 12.36
C ARG A 104 6.01 -11.43 13.72
N ARG A 105 5.07 -10.91 14.51
CA ARG A 105 4.68 -11.51 15.79
C ARG A 105 4.04 -12.88 15.55
N PHE A 106 3.10 -12.94 14.61
CA PHE A 106 2.46 -14.20 14.20
C PHE A 106 3.48 -15.25 13.71
N GLU A 107 4.45 -14.86 12.87
CA GLU A 107 5.53 -15.74 12.44
C GLU A 107 6.36 -16.25 13.63
N ALA A 108 6.64 -15.40 14.62
CA ALA A 108 7.40 -15.79 15.81
C ALA A 108 6.63 -16.74 16.74
N GLU A 109 5.32 -16.57 16.87
CA GLU A 109 4.45 -17.44 17.67
C GLU A 109 4.19 -18.79 17.00
N THR A 110 4.27 -18.84 15.67
CA THR A 110 4.00 -20.07 14.88
C THR A 110 5.28 -20.88 14.61
N LYS A 111 6.46 -20.35 14.96
CA LYS A 111 7.77 -20.99 14.75
C LYS A 111 8.08 -22.05 15.81
#